data_AF-A0A820SDP0-F1
#
_entry.id   AF-A0A820SDP0-F1
#
_cell.length_a   1.000
_cell.length_b   1.000
_cell.length_c   1.000
_cell.angle_alpha   90.00
_cell.angle_beta   90.00
_cell.angle_gamma   90.00
#
_symmetry.space_group_name_H-M   'P 1'
#
loop_
_entity.id
_entity.type
_entity.pdbx_description
1 polymer ?
#
loop_
_entity_poly.entity_id
_entity_poly.type
_entity_poly.pdbx_seq_one_letter_code
_entity_poly.pdbx_strand_id
1 'polypeptide(L)'
;MMLNLFFVVKTEIAKGFRRIPTINCLIIFTTAANLSVLKTCKHWFVDGTFKMRPEYFYQVLPLHGLFKSEIIPLVLAEKNPLFPIEIWNVYDRTIANLPRSNNSIKGWHNAFTKCVAIVHPTITKLIEKIRREQSKFEGDIVQTRQGQESKPQKLKYRKLDERIKRLVDDYANVDLGEYLKGLAVNIFVFVVL
;
A
#
# COMPACT_ATOMS: atom_id res chain seq x y z
N MET A 1 -17.46 -22.45 18.89
CA MET A 1 -16.70 -21.32 18.32
C MET A 1 -15.83 -20.71 19.42
N MET A 2 -14.69 -21.32 19.70
CA MET A 2 -13.61 -20.74 20.50
C MET A 2 -12.33 -21.32 19.91
N LEU A 3 -11.65 -20.53 19.08
CA LEU A 3 -10.36 -20.94 18.53
C LEU A 3 -9.34 -20.92 19.68
N ASN A 4 -9.09 -22.12 20.19
CA ASN A 4 -7.83 -22.47 20.84
C ASN A 4 -6.69 -22.08 19.90
N LEU A 5 -5.83 -21.16 20.34
CA LEU A 5 -4.48 -21.06 19.82
C LEU A 5 -3.57 -20.66 20.98
N PHE A 6 -3.29 -21.64 21.83
CA PHE A 6 -2.16 -21.59 22.76
C PHE A 6 -0.87 -21.59 21.94
N PHE A 7 -0.07 -20.52 22.02
CA PHE A 7 1.32 -20.56 21.60
C PHE A 7 2.22 -20.17 22.79
N VAL A 8 2.96 -21.14 23.30
CA VAL A 8 4.02 -20.95 24.29
C VAL A 8 5.32 -20.71 23.53
N VAL A 9 5.95 -19.55 23.73
CA VAL A 9 7.22 -19.20 23.08
C VAL A 9 8.36 -19.20 24.11
N LYS A 10 9.35 -20.10 23.94
CA LYS A 10 10.61 -20.12 24.70
C LYS A 10 11.56 -19.00 24.26
N THR A 11 12.50 -18.64 25.14
CA THR A 11 13.17 -17.33 25.14
C THR A 11 14.66 -17.49 25.37
N GLU A 12 15.48 -17.09 24.39
CA GLU A 12 16.93 -16.89 24.54
C GLU A 12 17.26 -15.39 24.58
N ILE A 13 18.32 -15.02 25.30
CA ILE A 13 18.50 -13.72 25.98
C ILE A 13 19.48 -12.80 25.24
N ALA A 14 19.05 -11.58 24.89
CA ALA A 14 19.90 -10.37 24.78
C ALA A 14 19.04 -9.07 24.78
N LYS A 15 19.60 -7.96 25.29
CA LYS A 15 18.93 -6.72 25.74
C LYS A 15 18.28 -5.87 24.63
N GLY A 16 17.14 -5.23 24.98
CA GLY A 16 16.58 -4.06 24.31
C GLY A 16 15.17 -4.27 23.77
N PHE A 17 15.05 -4.89 22.60
CA PHE A 17 13.79 -5.30 22.02
C PHE A 17 13.94 -6.73 21.53
N ARG A 18 13.00 -7.60 21.94
CA ARG A 18 13.02 -9.01 21.61
C ARG A 18 12.24 -9.24 20.32
N ARG A 19 12.92 -9.63 19.24
CA ARG A 19 12.30 -10.10 18.00
C ARG A 19 11.95 -11.58 18.14
N ILE A 20 10.66 -11.91 18.08
CA ILE A 20 10.21 -13.30 18.14
C ILE A 20 9.68 -13.70 16.74
N PRO A 21 10.40 -14.54 15.98
CA PRO A 21 9.86 -15.12 14.76
C PRO A 21 8.79 -16.15 15.13
N THR A 22 7.57 -15.98 14.64
CA THR A 22 6.48 -16.95 14.80
C THR A 22 6.12 -17.59 13.46
N ILE A 23 5.54 -18.80 13.53
CA ILE A 23 5.17 -19.65 12.38
C ILE A 23 4.20 -18.92 11.42
N ASN A 24 3.44 -17.93 11.92
CA ASN A 24 2.44 -17.17 11.18
C ASN A 24 2.87 -15.75 10.81
N CYS A 25 4.15 -15.53 10.45
CA CYS A 25 4.54 -14.27 9.80
C CYS A 25 4.23 -13.02 10.66
N LEU A 26 4.29 -13.17 11.99
CA LEU A 26 4.09 -12.11 12.97
C LEU A 26 5.41 -11.87 13.68
N ILE A 27 5.97 -10.67 13.52
CA ILE A 27 7.20 -10.24 14.18
C ILE A 27 6.81 -9.48 15.45
N ILE A 28 7.10 -10.03 16.62
CA ILE A 28 6.78 -9.37 17.89
C ILE A 28 7.99 -8.55 18.37
N PHE A 29 7.72 -7.32 18.82
CA PHE A 29 8.63 -6.41 19.51
C PHE A 29 8.13 -6.16 20.94
N THR A 30 8.91 -6.55 21.94
CA THR A 30 8.62 -6.29 23.36
C THR A 30 9.88 -6.38 24.22
N THR A 31 9.80 -5.99 25.49
CA THR A 31 10.89 -6.10 26.48
C THR A 31 10.57 -7.18 27.51
N ALA A 32 11.59 -7.68 28.22
CA ALA A 32 11.38 -8.63 29.31
C ALA A 32 10.50 -8.04 30.43
N ALA A 33 10.65 -6.75 30.72
CA ALA A 33 9.84 -6.04 31.71
C ALA A 33 8.36 -5.99 31.28
N ASN A 34 8.09 -5.64 30.02
CA ASN A 34 6.72 -5.60 29.49
C ASN A 34 6.06 -6.98 29.52
N LEU A 35 6.80 -8.04 29.22
CA LEU A 35 6.29 -9.42 29.33
C LEU A 35 5.97 -9.81 30.77
N SER A 36 6.80 -9.39 31.74
CA SER A 36 6.51 -9.61 33.17
C SER A 36 5.24 -8.88 33.58
N VAL A 37 5.03 -7.64 33.15
CA VAL A 37 3.80 -6.89 33.39
C VAL A 37 2.60 -7.58 32.72
N LEU A 38 2.73 -7.96 31.45
CA LEU A 38 1.65 -8.60 30.69
C LEU A 38 1.18 -9.92 31.34
N LYS A 39 2.10 -10.71 31.92
CA LYS A 39 1.76 -11.93 32.67
C LYS A 39 0.91 -11.66 33.91
N THR A 40 1.01 -10.47 34.50
CA THR A 40 0.20 -10.07 35.66
C THR A 40 -1.17 -9.50 35.26
N CYS A 41 -1.33 -9.07 34.01
CA CYS A 41 -2.59 -8.54 33.50
C CYS A 41 -3.62 -9.66 33.32
N LYS A 42 -4.78 -9.53 33.98
CA LYS A 42 -5.91 -10.46 33.83
C LYS A 42 -6.68 -10.28 32.52
N HIS A 43 -6.59 -9.09 31.93
CA HIS A 43 -7.27 -8.72 30.69
C HIS A 43 -6.25 -8.18 29.69
N TRP A 44 -6.28 -8.73 28.48
CA TRP A 44 -5.47 -8.31 27.35
C TRP A 44 -6.40 -7.78 26.26
N PHE A 45 -5.98 -6.70 25.60
CA PHE A 45 -6.71 -6.10 24.49
C PHE A 45 -5.80 -6.04 23.27
N VAL A 46 -6.28 -6.57 22.15
CA VAL A 46 -5.61 -6.46 20.86
C VAL A 46 -6.35 -5.42 20.06
N ASP A 47 -5.70 -4.32 19.72
CA ASP A 47 -6.33 -3.24 18.97
C ASP A 47 -5.72 -3.11 17.57
N GLY A 48 -6.51 -3.43 16.55
CA GLY A 48 -6.15 -3.28 15.14
C GLY A 48 -6.44 -1.89 14.55
N THR A 49 -6.98 -0.97 15.35
CA THR A 49 -7.46 0.34 14.87
C THR A 49 -6.38 1.40 14.73
N PHE A 50 -5.10 1.07 14.96
CA PHE A 50 -3.98 1.94 14.62
C PHE A 50 -3.91 2.13 13.08
N LYS A 51 -4.76 3.02 12.56
CA LYS A 51 -4.82 3.48 11.16
C LYS A 51 -3.61 4.36 10.81
N MET A 52 -2.40 3.97 11.22
CA MET A 52 -1.20 4.71 10.83
C MET A 52 -0.76 4.41 9.39
N ARG A 53 -1.35 3.42 8.69
CA ARG A 53 -0.91 3.07 7.33
C ARG A 53 -2.01 2.59 6.36
N PRO A 54 -1.76 2.73 5.03
CA PRO A 54 -2.58 2.09 4.00
C PRO A 54 -2.56 0.57 4.15
N GLU A 55 -3.69 -0.06 3.83
CA GLU A 55 -4.01 -1.50 3.96
C GLU A 55 -2.96 -2.47 3.37
N TYR A 56 -2.08 -1.95 2.51
CA TYR A 56 -1.10 -2.72 1.74
C TYR A 56 0.26 -2.90 2.43
N PHE A 57 0.54 -2.18 3.52
CA PHE A 57 1.84 -2.19 4.20
C PHE A 57 1.84 -2.99 5.51
N TYR A 58 3.02 -3.21 6.10
CA TYR A 58 3.18 -3.82 7.43
C TYR A 58 2.27 -3.13 8.46
N GLN A 59 1.41 -3.92 9.10
CA GLN A 59 0.51 -3.46 10.15
C GLN A 59 1.17 -3.70 11.50
N VAL A 60 1.32 -2.64 12.30
CA VAL A 60 1.71 -2.75 13.70
C VAL A 60 0.45 -2.93 14.54
N LEU A 61 0.38 -4.03 15.27
CA LEU A 61 -0.72 -4.44 16.13
C LEU A 61 -0.27 -4.32 17.60
N PRO A 62 -0.70 -3.26 18.32
CA PRO A 62 -0.45 -3.16 19.74
C PRO A 62 -1.33 -4.13 20.54
N LEU A 63 -0.68 -4.91 21.41
CA LEU A 63 -1.32 -5.65 22.49
C LEU A 63 -1.20 -4.82 23.77
N HIS A 64 -2.34 -4.49 24.33
CA HIS A 64 -2.46 -3.76 25.57
C HIS A 64 -2.75 -4.71 26.73
N GLY A 65 -2.15 -4.45 27.88
CA GLY A 65 -2.50 -5.09 29.15
C GLY A 65 -3.18 -4.10 30.08
N LEU A 66 -4.20 -4.56 30.83
CA LEU A 66 -4.73 -3.79 31.95
C LEU A 66 -3.79 -3.92 33.15
N PHE A 67 -3.10 -2.84 33.51
CA PHE A 67 -2.19 -2.80 34.65
C PHE A 67 -2.56 -1.63 35.56
N LYS A 68 -2.81 -1.90 36.85
CA LYS A 68 -3.23 -0.88 37.84
C LYS A 68 -4.39 0.02 37.36
N SER A 69 -5.41 -0.61 36.75
CA SER A 69 -6.59 0.06 36.19
C SER A 69 -6.34 0.94 34.95
N GLU A 70 -5.15 0.88 34.36
CA GLU A 70 -4.80 1.57 33.11
C GLU A 70 -4.52 0.58 31.98
N ILE A 71 -4.90 0.95 30.75
CA ILE A 71 -4.64 0.15 29.54
C ILE A 71 -3.32 0.64 28.93
N ILE A 72 -2.29 -0.20 28.92
CA ILE A 72 -0.94 0.15 28.48
C ILE A 72 -0.50 -0.75 27.31
N PRO A 73 0.08 -0.22 26.23
CA PRO A 73 0.65 -1.04 25.15
C PRO A 73 1.94 -1.72 25.63
N LEU A 74 1.95 -3.05 25.69
CA LEU A 74 3.07 -3.83 26.23
C LEU A 74 3.82 -4.61 25.13
N VAL A 75 3.14 -4.96 24.05
CA VAL A 75 3.72 -5.71 22.94
C VAL A 75 3.28 -5.07 21.63
N LEU A 76 4.21 -4.88 20.70
CA LEU A 76 3.92 -4.46 19.33
C LEU A 76 4.18 -5.65 18.41
N ALA A 77 3.18 -6.05 17.63
CA ALA A 77 3.33 -7.13 16.67
C ALA A 77 3.23 -6.60 15.25
N GLU A 78 4.23 -6.85 14.42
CA GLU A 78 4.21 -6.53 13.00
C GLU A 78 3.64 -7.72 12.23
N LYS A 79 2.54 -7.49 11.53
CA LYS A 79 1.92 -8.44 10.62
C LYS A 79 2.54 -8.28 9.25
N ASN A 80 2.94 -9.40 8.64
CA ASN A 80 3.40 -9.38 7.25
C ASN A 80 2.37 -8.73 6.33
N PRO A 81 2.85 -8.05 5.29
CA PRO A 81 1.98 -7.38 4.36
C PRO A 81 1.11 -8.36 3.60
N LEU A 82 -0.06 -7.89 3.17
CA LEU A 82 -0.96 -8.66 2.32
C LEU A 82 -0.36 -8.97 0.94
N PHE A 83 0.60 -8.17 0.50
CA PHE A 83 1.23 -8.26 -0.81
C PHE A 83 2.75 -8.44 -0.67
N PRO A 84 3.37 -9.31 -1.50
CA PRO A 84 4.82 -9.50 -1.51
C PRO A 84 5.56 -8.17 -1.70
N ILE A 85 6.69 -8.00 -1.02
CA ILE A 85 7.42 -6.71 -1.02
C ILE A 85 8.01 -6.40 -2.40
N GLU A 86 8.24 -7.44 -3.20
CA GLU A 86 8.79 -7.40 -4.54
C GLU A 86 7.89 -6.59 -5.49
N ILE A 87 6.57 -6.58 -5.24
CA ILE A 87 5.60 -5.86 -6.08
C ILE A 87 5.28 -4.44 -5.58
N TRP A 88 5.94 -3.98 -4.52
CA TRP A 88 5.65 -2.69 -3.89
C TRP A 88 6.24 -1.50 -4.64
N ASN A 89 7.34 -1.73 -5.33
CA ASN A 89 7.97 -0.69 -6.12
C ASN A 89 7.42 -0.71 -7.56
N VAL A 90 7.65 0.38 -8.28
CA VAL A 90 7.26 0.52 -9.70
C VAL A 90 8.48 0.38 -10.62
N TYR A 91 9.54 -0.31 -10.17
CA TYR A 91 10.80 -0.44 -10.89
C TYR A 91 10.59 -1.11 -12.24
N ASP A 92 10.05 -2.33 -12.27
CA ASP A 92 9.82 -3.09 -13.51
C ASP A 92 8.92 -2.35 -14.50
N ARG A 93 7.88 -1.68 -13.98
CA ARG A 93 7.00 -0.84 -14.80
C ARG A 93 7.73 0.34 -15.41
N THR A 94 8.63 0.97 -14.66
CA THR A 94 9.41 2.12 -15.12
C THR A 94 10.39 1.71 -16.22
N ILE A 95 11.10 0.60 -16.03
CA ILE A 95 11.98 0.01 -17.05
C ILE A 95 11.18 -0.29 -18.32
N ALA A 96 10.01 -0.92 -18.18
CA ALA A 96 9.12 -1.29 -19.28
C ALA A 96 8.35 -0.12 -19.93
N ASN A 97 8.59 1.15 -19.52
CA ASN A 97 7.82 2.32 -19.99
C ASN A 97 6.30 2.20 -19.78
N LEU A 98 5.87 1.48 -18.74
CA LEU A 98 4.46 1.30 -18.40
C LEU A 98 3.98 2.39 -17.42
N PRO A 99 2.67 2.72 -17.41
CA PRO A 99 2.14 3.71 -16.48
C PRO A 99 2.46 3.39 -15.01
N ARG A 100 3.07 4.31 -14.24
CA ARG A 100 3.43 4.02 -12.84
C ARG A 100 2.25 4.05 -11.86
N SER A 101 1.17 4.78 -12.20
CA SER A 101 -0.01 4.93 -11.36
C SER A 101 -1.30 4.63 -12.11
N ASN A 102 -2.38 4.39 -11.36
CA ASN A 102 -3.72 4.18 -11.88
C ASN A 102 -4.49 5.49 -12.16
N ASN A 103 -3.78 6.61 -12.37
CA ASN A 103 -4.42 7.92 -12.55
C ASN A 103 -5.34 7.99 -13.78
N SER A 104 -5.01 7.29 -14.86
CA SER A 104 -5.90 7.17 -16.03
C SER A 104 -7.21 6.48 -15.65
N ILE A 105 -7.14 5.39 -14.89
CA ILE A 105 -8.30 4.62 -14.41
C ILE A 105 -9.14 5.47 -13.46
N LYS A 106 -8.52 6.16 -12.49
CA LYS A 106 -9.21 7.12 -11.59
C LYS A 106 -9.86 8.26 -12.37
N GLY A 107 -9.18 8.79 -13.38
CA GLY A 107 -9.70 9.82 -14.27
C GLY A 107 -10.92 9.35 -15.04
N TRP A 108 -10.88 8.12 -15.56
CA TRP A 108 -12.03 7.51 -16.22
C TRP A 108 -13.20 7.30 -15.25
N HIS A 109 -12.96 6.73 -14.05
CA HIS A 109 -14.02 6.58 -13.04
C HIS A 109 -14.68 7.92 -12.71
N ASN A 110 -13.90 8.98 -12.49
CA ASN A 110 -14.44 10.32 -12.23
C ASN A 110 -15.29 10.84 -13.40
N ALA A 111 -14.80 10.69 -14.63
CA ALA A 111 -15.55 11.07 -15.83
C ALA A 111 -16.85 10.26 -15.99
N PHE A 112 -16.80 8.95 -15.72
CA PHE A 112 -17.96 8.07 -15.79
C PHE A 112 -19.00 8.41 -14.72
N THR A 113 -18.58 8.61 -13.47
CA THR A 113 -19.48 9.05 -12.38
C THR A 113 -20.16 10.37 -12.73
N LYS A 114 -19.41 11.33 -13.28
CA LYS A 114 -19.98 12.59 -13.79
C LYS A 114 -20.92 12.37 -14.97
N CYS A 115 -20.65 11.40 -15.85
CA CYS A 115 -21.52 11.09 -16.99
C CYS A 115 -22.84 10.46 -16.56
N VAL A 116 -22.81 9.58 -15.55
CA VAL A 116 -24.02 8.97 -14.98
C VAL A 116 -24.86 10.03 -14.29
N ALA A 117 -24.24 10.98 -13.57
CA ALA A 117 -24.87 12.17 -12.95
C ALA A 117 -26.12 11.87 -12.07
N ILE A 118 -26.30 10.62 -11.64
CA ILE A 118 -27.44 10.14 -10.87
C ILE A 118 -26.88 9.26 -9.76
N VAL A 119 -27.26 9.54 -8.50
CA VAL A 119 -26.79 8.80 -7.32
C VAL A 119 -27.34 7.37 -7.32
N HIS A 120 -28.58 7.19 -7.76
CA HIS A 120 -29.25 5.88 -7.88
C HIS A 120 -29.90 5.70 -9.27
N PRO A 121 -29.12 5.35 -10.29
CA PRO A 121 -29.66 5.13 -11.63
C PRO A 121 -30.50 3.85 -11.68
N THR A 122 -31.61 3.88 -12.40
CA THR A 122 -32.34 2.66 -12.75
C THR A 122 -31.46 1.79 -13.65
N ILE A 123 -31.69 0.47 -13.63
CA ILE A 123 -30.90 -0.49 -14.43
C ILE A 123 -30.88 -0.09 -15.91
N THR A 124 -32.01 0.34 -16.47
CA THR A 124 -32.09 0.77 -17.88
C THR A 124 -31.18 1.97 -18.17
N LYS A 125 -31.20 3.00 -17.32
CA LYS A 125 -30.33 4.18 -17.48
C LYS A 125 -28.86 3.83 -17.30
N LEU A 126 -28.54 2.92 -16.39
CA LEU A 126 -27.18 2.42 -16.20
C LEU A 126 -26.68 1.67 -17.43
N ILE A 127 -27.49 0.76 -17.99
CA ILE A 127 -27.16 0.02 -19.21
C ILE A 127 -26.93 0.97 -20.38
N GLU A 128 -27.79 1.97 -20.57
CA GLU A 128 -27.61 2.98 -21.62
C GLU A 128 -26.27 3.73 -21.49
N LYS A 129 -25.89 4.12 -20.27
CA LYS A 129 -24.62 4.81 -20.01
C LYS A 129 -23.42 3.90 -20.25
N ILE A 130 -23.48 2.64 -19.82
CA ILE A 130 -22.44 1.65 -20.07
C ILE A 130 -22.27 1.42 -21.57
N ARG A 131 -23.37 1.24 -22.32
CA ARG A 131 -23.31 1.05 -23.78
C ARG A 131 -22.66 2.25 -24.48
N ARG A 132 -22.98 3.48 -24.08
CA ARG A 132 -22.36 4.68 -24.64
C ARG A 132 -20.86 4.76 -24.36
N GLU A 133 -20.40 4.38 -23.17
CA GLU A 133 -18.97 4.31 -22.87
C GLU A 133 -18.28 3.20 -23.66
N GLN A 134 -18.90 2.02 -23.76
CA GLN A 134 -18.38 0.91 -24.55
C GLN A 134 -18.16 1.31 -26.01
N SER A 135 -19.13 1.98 -26.64
CA SER A 135 -18.99 2.46 -28.02
C SER A 135 -17.82 3.44 -28.19
N LYS A 136 -17.52 4.29 -27.20
CA LYS A 136 -16.35 5.17 -27.25
C LYS A 136 -15.05 4.37 -27.23
N PHE A 137 -14.95 3.39 -26.33
CA PHE A 137 -13.76 2.56 -26.22
C PHE A 137 -13.51 1.71 -27.45
N GLU A 138 -14.55 1.14 -28.04
CA GLU A 138 -14.45 0.39 -29.29
C GLU A 138 -13.92 1.31 -30.42
N GLY A 139 -14.40 2.55 -30.47
CA GLY A 139 -13.85 3.58 -31.38
C GLY A 139 -12.37 3.85 -31.14
N ASP A 140 -11.96 4.04 -29.89
CA ASP A 140 -10.54 4.27 -29.53
C ASP A 140 -9.67 3.05 -29.86
N ILE A 141 -10.17 1.82 -29.68
CA ILE A 141 -9.48 0.57 -30.04
C ILE A 141 -9.27 0.50 -31.55
N VAL A 142 -10.30 0.83 -32.35
CA VAL A 142 -10.19 0.83 -33.82
C VAL A 142 -9.16 1.86 -34.29
N GLN A 143 -9.20 3.08 -33.75
CA GLN A 143 -8.20 4.12 -34.04
C GLN A 143 -6.79 3.65 -33.71
N THR A 144 -6.60 3.07 -32.52
CA THR A 144 -5.30 2.53 -32.09
C THR A 144 -4.82 1.41 -33.01
N ARG A 145 -5.72 0.50 -33.44
CA ARG A 145 -5.41 -0.57 -34.40
C ARG A 145 -5.04 -0.04 -35.79
N GLN A 146 -5.54 1.15 -36.16
CA GLN A 146 -5.16 1.85 -37.39
C GLN A 146 -3.82 2.62 -37.25
N GLY A 147 -3.13 2.47 -36.12
CA GLY A 147 -1.85 3.15 -35.86
C GLY A 147 -2.01 4.61 -35.46
N GLN A 148 -3.22 5.09 -35.17
CA GLN A 148 -3.37 6.43 -34.59
C GLN A 148 -2.80 6.45 -33.19
N GLU A 149 -1.96 7.45 -32.90
CA GLU A 149 -1.40 7.62 -31.57
C GLU A 149 -2.48 8.00 -30.56
N SER A 150 -2.43 7.38 -29.38
CA SER A 150 -3.29 7.75 -28.26
C SER A 150 -3.05 9.20 -27.82
N LYS A 151 -4.06 9.81 -27.20
CA LYS A 151 -3.97 11.18 -26.68
C LYS A 151 -2.74 11.32 -25.79
N PRO A 152 -1.81 12.22 -26.12
CA PRO A 152 -0.50 12.18 -25.52
C PRO A 152 -0.57 12.78 -24.10
N GLN A 153 0.09 12.14 -23.14
CA GLN A 153 0.06 12.54 -21.72
C GLN A 153 0.51 14.00 -21.55
N LYS A 154 0.08 14.72 -20.50
CA LYS A 154 0.56 16.10 -20.29
C LYS A 154 2.09 16.13 -20.20
N LEU A 155 2.73 17.10 -20.88
CA LEU A 155 4.19 17.22 -20.99
C LEU A 155 4.92 17.15 -19.64
N LYS A 156 4.34 17.77 -18.59
CA LYS A 156 4.90 17.73 -17.23
C LYS A 156 5.06 16.32 -16.67
N TYR A 157 4.14 15.40 -16.99
CA TYR A 157 4.20 14.01 -16.52
C TYR A 157 5.16 13.19 -17.38
N ARG A 158 5.21 13.43 -18.70
CA ARG A 158 6.21 12.79 -19.58
C ARG A 158 7.63 13.13 -19.13
N LYS A 159 7.92 14.41 -18.91
CA LYS A 159 9.23 14.87 -18.39
C LYS A 159 9.56 14.28 -17.03
N LEU A 160 8.56 14.08 -16.17
CA LEU A 160 8.76 13.43 -14.87
C LEU A 160 9.11 11.94 -15.06
N ASP A 161 8.35 11.22 -15.88
CA ASP A 161 8.58 9.81 -16.18
C ASP A 161 9.96 9.59 -16.83
N GLU A 162 10.38 10.47 -17.73
CA GLU A 162 11.72 10.45 -18.33
C GLU A 162 12.85 10.68 -17.31
N ARG A 163 12.65 11.56 -16.31
CA ARG A 163 13.64 11.78 -15.24
C ARG A 163 13.74 10.57 -14.32
N ILE A 164 12.59 10.01 -13.93
CA ILE A 164 12.54 8.83 -13.07
C ILE A 164 13.14 7.63 -13.80
N LYS A 165 12.81 7.43 -15.07
CA LYS A 165 13.39 6.36 -15.89
C LYS A 165 14.91 6.42 -15.94
N ARG A 166 15.49 7.60 -16.20
CA ARG A 166 16.95 7.79 -16.19
C ARG A 166 17.59 7.38 -14.85
N LEU A 167 16.97 7.72 -13.72
CA LEU A 167 17.48 7.31 -12.40
C LEU A 167 17.40 5.80 -12.20
N VAL A 168 16.29 5.19 -12.64
CA VAL A 168 16.03 3.76 -12.50
C VAL A 168 16.95 2.93 -13.42
N ASP A 169 17.20 3.38 -14.64
CA ASP A 169 18.12 2.75 -15.59
C ASP A 169 19.57 2.77 -15.06
N ASP A 170 19.96 3.81 -14.30
CA ASP A 170 21.31 3.97 -13.73
C ASP A 170 21.47 3.37 -12.33
N TYR A 171 20.45 2.67 -11.82
CA TYR A 171 20.42 2.14 -10.44
C TYR A 171 21.64 1.29 -10.08
N ALA A 172 22.17 0.50 -11.02
CA ALA A 172 23.32 -0.39 -10.77
C ALA A 172 24.66 0.35 -10.64
N ASN A 173 24.76 1.60 -11.12
CA ASN A 173 26.02 2.34 -11.19
C ASN A 173 26.10 3.50 -10.17
N VAL A 174 25.03 3.76 -9.42
CA VAL A 174 24.90 4.91 -8.51
C VAL A 174 24.84 4.44 -7.07
N ASP A 175 25.43 5.21 -6.15
CA ASP A 175 25.29 4.96 -4.72
C ASP A 175 23.81 4.97 -4.29
N LEU A 176 23.44 4.05 -3.39
CA LEU A 176 22.07 3.90 -2.94
C LEU A 176 21.53 5.21 -2.32
N GLY A 177 22.36 5.94 -1.58
CA GLY A 177 21.97 7.21 -0.98
C GLY A 177 21.71 8.30 -2.02
N GLU A 178 22.52 8.38 -3.07
CA GLU A 178 22.34 9.32 -4.18
C GLU A 178 21.12 8.97 -5.03
N TYR A 179 20.92 7.70 -5.33
CA TYR A 179 19.73 7.19 -6.03
C TYR A 179 18.44 7.55 -5.28
N LEU A 180 18.39 7.29 -3.97
CA LEU A 180 17.23 7.60 -3.14
C LEU A 180 16.96 9.11 -3.04
N LYS A 181 18.01 9.94 -2.94
CA LYS A 181 17.87 11.41 -2.98
C LYS A 181 17.29 11.88 -4.32
N GLY A 182 17.79 11.36 -5.43
CA GLY A 182 17.28 11.68 -6.78
C GLY A 182 15.81 11.32 -6.94
N LEU A 183 15.40 10.13 -6.46
CA LEU A 183 14.00 9.72 -6.45
C LEU A 183 13.14 10.60 -5.55
N ALA A 184 13.59 10.93 -4.34
CA ALA A 184 12.83 11.73 -3.39
C ALA A 184 12.44 13.10 -3.97
N VAL A 185 13.38 13.78 -4.63
CA VAL A 185 13.13 15.08 -5.30
C VAL A 185 12.06 14.95 -6.40
N ASN A 186 12.04 13.85 -7.15
CA ASN A 186 11.08 13.64 -8.23
C ASN A 186 9.69 13.21 -7.71
N ILE A 187 9.63 12.46 -6.61
CA ILE A 187 8.37 11.98 -6.01
C ILE A 187 7.67 13.08 -5.20
N PHE A 188 8.40 13.91 -4.46
CA PHE A 188 7.81 15.00 -3.65
C PHE A 188 7.04 16.02 -4.50
N VAL A 189 7.47 16.24 -5.75
CA VAL A 189 6.77 17.10 -6.73
C VAL A 189 5.37 16.58 -7.07
N PHE A 190 5.03 15.33 -6.76
CA PHE A 190 3.73 14.71 -7.02
C PHE A 190 2.73 14.81 -5.84
N VAL A 191 3.20 15.13 -4.63
CA VAL A 191 2.35 15.16 -3.41
C VAL A 191 1.76 16.55 -3.14
N VAL A 192 2.27 17.60 -3.79
CA VAL A 192 1.85 19.01 -3.58
C VAL A 192 0.87 19.51 -4.66
N LEU A 193 0.15 18.63 -5.36
CA LEU A 193 -0.89 19.01 -6.34
C LEU A 193 -2.18 18.20 -6.18
#